data_AF-A0A969T4S1-F1
#
_entry.id   AF-A0A969T4S1-F1
#
_cell.length_a   1.000
_cell.length_b   1.000
_cell.length_c   1.000
_cell.angle_alpha   90.00
_cell.angle_beta   90.00
_cell.angle_gamma   90.00
#
_symmetry.space_group_name_H-M   'P 1'
#
loop_
_entity.id
_entity.type
_entity.pdbx_description
1 polymer ?
#
loop_
_entity_poly.entity_id
_entity_poly.type
_entity_poly.pdbx_seq_one_letter_code
_entity_poly.pdbx_strand_id
1 'polypeptide(L)'
;MDGDRQVYDADSHGMKVLSTMAGNIPGQLLGTAPKASYWLLRSEQAATEYIIEEHNWVVAAEFADSVGADIINSSLGYSDFDDASTSHTYTDLDGNTTIITRAADIAASKGILVVTSAGNEGFSQWKYISAPADADSILSIGAIMQDGRRAYFSSYGPTSDQRIKPDICAIGLPSIVSGTDGSVSTSSGTSFSSPTMAGLVACLWQAHPELTNMQVIDIIKRSSSQFSAPDTSLGYGIPDIYAAHIYLKSSGAIDTQKSGSLRVFPNPFKNELHVEFLSQQIGIPYNMRIEMFDLKGRKMIDDFQPEVKNNYKITTYEQFNDLSSGLYLLRLTANNIVLQQKVVKF
;
A
#
# COMPACT_ATOMS: atom_id res chain seq x y z
N MET A 1 14.89 27.44 9.12
CA MET A 1 13.69 27.27 9.98
C MET A 1 13.05 28.63 10.19
N ASP A 2 11.80 28.78 9.76
CA ASP A 2 11.12 30.05 9.43
C ASP A 2 10.66 30.90 10.61
N GLY A 3 11.26 30.74 11.79
CA GLY A 3 10.96 31.57 12.95
C GLY A 3 9.59 31.33 13.61
N ASP A 4 8.83 30.32 13.15
CA ASP A 4 7.56 29.93 13.76
C ASP A 4 7.76 29.43 15.19
N ARG A 5 6.89 29.89 16.09
CA ARG A 5 6.99 29.60 17.53
C ARG A 5 6.06 28.47 17.97
N GLN A 6 5.10 28.07 17.14
CA GLN A 6 4.11 27.04 17.43
C GLN A 6 3.85 26.16 16.20
N VAL A 7 3.53 24.89 16.44
CA VAL A 7 3.19 23.92 15.38
C VAL A 7 1.90 24.30 14.62
N TYR A 8 1.09 25.19 15.18
CA TYR A 8 -0.21 25.63 14.64
C TYR A 8 -0.13 26.79 13.65
N ASP A 9 1.01 27.47 13.54
CA ASP A 9 1.17 28.67 12.71
C ASP A 9 1.55 28.34 11.25
N ALA A 10 1.66 27.05 10.90
CA ALA A 10 2.18 26.55 9.63
C ALA A 10 1.12 25.84 8.76
N ASP A 11 1.52 25.43 7.55
CA ASP A 11 0.64 24.74 6.61
C ASP A 11 0.00 23.45 7.17
N SER A 12 -1.27 23.23 6.84
CA SER A 12 -2.10 22.14 7.38
C SER A 12 -1.86 20.77 6.72
N HIS A 13 -1.07 20.70 5.65
CA HIS A 13 -0.84 19.48 4.87
C HIS A 13 -0.18 18.39 5.71
N GLY A 14 0.91 18.71 6.43
CA GLY A 14 1.60 17.75 7.30
C GLY A 14 0.69 17.15 8.39
N MET A 15 -0.24 17.95 8.94
CA MET A 15 -1.25 17.47 9.88
C MET A 15 -2.24 16.49 9.20
N LYS A 16 -2.73 16.81 8.00
CA LYS A 16 -3.61 15.92 7.23
C LYS A 16 -2.91 14.61 6.86
N VAL A 17 -1.65 14.68 6.42
CA VAL A 17 -0.78 13.53 6.16
C VAL A 17 -0.68 12.65 7.39
N LEU A 18 -0.28 13.22 8.54
CA LEU A 18 -0.17 12.49 9.81
C LEU A 18 -1.50 11.82 10.18
N SER A 19 -2.64 12.48 9.96
CA SER A 19 -3.95 11.94 10.32
C SER A 19 -4.30 10.63 9.61
N THR A 20 -3.78 10.39 8.40
CA THR A 20 -3.97 9.13 7.67
C THR A 20 -3.20 7.95 8.27
N MET A 21 -2.15 8.22 9.06
CA MET A 21 -1.37 7.20 9.77
C MET A 21 -1.78 7.11 11.24
N ALA A 22 -1.82 8.24 11.94
CA ALA A 22 -1.93 8.33 13.38
C ALA A 22 -3.36 8.62 13.89
N GLY A 23 -4.28 9.04 13.00
CA GLY A 23 -5.63 9.46 13.37
C GLY A 23 -6.41 8.36 14.08
N ASN A 24 -7.14 8.71 15.14
CA ASN A 24 -8.00 7.77 15.85
C ASN A 24 -9.23 8.50 16.40
N ILE A 25 -10.22 8.67 15.53
CA ILE A 25 -11.54 9.21 15.82
C ILE A 25 -12.53 8.05 15.62
N PRO A 26 -12.99 7.41 16.70
CA PRO A 26 -13.80 6.20 16.63
C PRO A 26 -15.00 6.33 15.67
N GLY A 27 -15.09 5.39 14.74
CA GLY A 27 -16.18 5.34 13.74
C GLY A 27 -16.08 6.36 12.60
N GLN A 28 -15.05 7.22 12.56
CA GLN A 28 -14.92 8.25 11.54
C GLN A 28 -13.56 8.23 10.83
N LEU A 29 -12.46 8.21 11.58
CA LEU A 29 -11.10 8.20 11.04
C LEU A 29 -10.24 7.25 11.87
N LEU A 30 -9.72 6.20 11.24
CA LEU A 30 -8.72 5.33 11.81
C LEU A 30 -7.53 5.30 10.84
N GLY A 31 -6.42 5.87 11.26
CA GLY A 31 -5.18 5.84 10.51
C GLY A 31 -4.63 4.42 10.42
N THR A 32 -3.68 4.21 9.52
CA THR A 32 -3.14 2.87 9.26
C THR A 32 -2.16 2.37 10.32
N ALA A 33 -1.61 3.24 11.17
CA ALA A 33 -0.70 2.87 12.27
C ALA A 33 -0.86 3.76 13.52
N PRO A 34 -2.05 3.87 14.14
CA PRO A 34 -2.35 4.86 15.20
C PRO A 34 -1.57 4.67 16.50
N LYS A 35 -0.80 3.60 16.62
CA LYS A 35 0.04 3.28 17.78
C LYS A 35 1.54 3.35 17.49
N ALA A 36 1.94 3.73 16.28
CA ALA A 36 3.34 3.99 15.97
C ALA A 36 3.81 5.28 16.66
N SER A 37 5.13 5.44 16.79
CA SER A 37 5.75 6.69 17.26
C SER A 37 6.10 7.55 16.05
N TYR A 38 5.96 8.87 16.18
CA TYR A 38 6.14 9.81 15.07
C TYR A 38 7.07 10.95 15.46
N TRP A 39 8.07 11.19 14.61
CA TRP A 39 8.81 12.45 14.56
C TRP A 39 8.25 13.30 13.42
N LEU A 40 7.94 14.57 13.69
CA LEU A 40 7.41 15.50 12.70
C LEU A 40 8.52 16.47 12.30
N LEU A 41 9.05 16.29 11.09
CA LEU A 41 10.18 17.06 10.57
C LEU A 41 9.68 17.94 9.44
N ARG A 42 9.89 19.25 9.56
CA ARG A 42 9.53 20.22 8.53
C ARG A 42 10.75 20.57 7.71
N SER A 43 10.73 20.23 6.43
CA SER A 43 11.79 20.54 5.45
C SER A 43 11.40 21.66 4.49
N GLU A 44 10.11 21.94 4.34
CA GLU A 44 9.55 22.85 3.34
C GLU A 44 9.09 24.18 3.94
N GLN A 45 9.06 25.22 3.09
CA GLN A 45 8.44 26.51 3.40
C GLN A 45 7.25 26.74 2.47
N ALA A 46 6.03 26.62 2.98
CA ALA A 46 4.80 26.54 2.18
C ALA A 46 4.52 27.74 1.22
N ALA A 47 5.18 28.88 1.41
CA ALA A 47 4.98 30.07 0.58
C ALA A 47 5.86 30.13 -0.67
N THR A 48 6.89 29.28 -0.75
CA THR A 48 7.93 29.33 -1.79
C THR A 48 8.38 27.92 -2.14
N GLU A 49 8.93 27.74 -3.33
CA GLU A 49 9.49 26.45 -3.75
C GLU A 49 10.92 26.68 -4.25
N TYR A 50 11.91 26.29 -3.46
CA TYR A 50 13.33 26.54 -3.75
C TYR A 50 14.16 25.28 -3.59
N ILE A 51 15.18 25.11 -4.43
CA ILE A 51 16.08 23.95 -4.40
C ILE A 51 16.77 23.70 -3.05
N ILE A 52 16.84 24.71 -2.17
CA ILE A 52 17.31 24.55 -0.79
C ILE A 52 16.46 23.58 0.03
N GLU A 53 15.19 23.38 -0.32
CA GLU A 53 14.29 22.47 0.38
C GLU A 53 14.72 21.01 0.23
N GLU A 54 15.36 20.64 -0.88
CA GLU A 54 16.02 19.33 -1.01
C GLU A 54 17.11 19.14 0.04
N HIS A 55 17.91 20.18 0.29
CA HIS A 55 18.94 20.14 1.32
C HIS A 55 18.34 20.08 2.73
N ASN A 56 17.25 20.80 2.98
CA ASN A 56 16.52 20.70 4.24
C ASN A 56 15.98 19.28 4.46
N TRP A 57 15.51 18.61 3.40
CA TRP A 57 15.09 17.22 3.45
C TRP A 57 16.25 16.30 3.82
N VAL A 58 17.46 16.52 3.25
CA VAL A 58 18.67 15.77 3.65
C VAL A 58 18.93 15.89 5.15
N VAL A 59 18.88 17.11 5.69
CA VAL A 59 19.07 17.34 7.14
C VAL A 59 18.01 16.62 7.97
N ALA A 60 16.76 16.61 7.51
CA ALA A 60 15.68 15.86 8.16
C ALA A 60 15.92 14.34 8.13
N ALA A 61 16.40 13.79 7.01
CA ALA A 61 16.74 12.38 6.87
C ALA A 61 17.93 11.98 7.76
N GLU A 62 18.96 12.83 7.88
CA GLU A 62 20.08 12.62 8.81
C GLU A 62 19.62 12.64 10.27
N PHE A 63 18.69 13.52 10.62
CA PHE A 63 18.07 13.52 11.94
C PHE A 63 17.28 12.24 12.18
N ALA A 64 16.50 11.78 11.19
CA ALA A 64 15.71 10.54 11.28
C ALA A 64 16.61 9.32 11.53
N ASP A 65 17.75 9.21 10.84
CA ASP A 65 18.78 8.19 11.10
C ASP A 65 19.33 8.30 12.54
N SER A 66 19.65 9.52 12.98
CA SER A 66 20.21 9.79 14.31
C SER A 66 19.28 9.39 15.47
N VAL A 67 17.97 9.48 15.28
CA VAL A 67 16.97 9.07 16.28
C VAL A 67 16.51 7.61 16.13
N GLY A 68 17.03 6.90 15.13
CA GLY A 68 16.70 5.50 14.87
C GLY A 68 15.29 5.30 14.31
N ALA A 69 14.83 6.19 13.42
CA ALA A 69 13.54 6.03 12.76
C ALA A 69 13.57 4.86 11.76
N ASP A 70 12.57 3.97 11.82
CA ASP A 70 12.47 2.83 10.89
C ASP A 70 11.98 3.24 9.49
N ILE A 71 11.07 4.22 9.43
CA ILE A 71 10.35 4.63 8.21
C ILE A 71 10.35 6.15 8.10
N ILE A 72 10.65 6.65 6.90
CA ILE A 72 10.39 8.04 6.50
C ILE A 72 9.19 8.05 5.56
N ASN A 73 8.14 8.82 5.87
CA ASN A 73 7.12 9.19 4.89
C ASN A 73 7.42 10.59 4.34
N SER A 74 7.58 10.69 3.02
CA SER A 74 7.78 11.94 2.30
C SER A 74 6.57 12.21 1.39
N SER A 75 5.65 13.06 1.84
CA SER A 75 4.42 13.41 1.09
C SER A 75 4.57 14.67 0.23
N LEU A 76 5.79 14.88 -0.28
CA LEU A 76 6.27 16.01 -1.07
C LEU A 76 7.07 15.50 -2.27
N GLY A 77 7.41 16.40 -3.19
CA GLY A 77 8.39 16.12 -4.23
C GLY A 77 8.62 17.30 -5.16
N TYR A 78 9.79 17.34 -5.78
CA TYR A 78 10.31 18.49 -6.49
C TYR A 78 10.47 18.22 -7.99
N SER A 79 10.04 19.19 -8.79
CA SER A 79 10.26 19.23 -10.25
C SER A 79 10.43 20.67 -10.72
N ASP A 80 9.50 21.54 -10.34
CA ASP A 80 9.54 22.97 -10.64
C ASP A 80 9.84 23.79 -9.38
N PHE A 81 10.71 24.79 -9.49
CA PHE A 81 11.00 25.75 -8.44
C PHE A 81 10.63 27.18 -8.88
N ASP A 82 10.50 28.10 -7.92
CA ASP A 82 10.20 29.51 -8.16
C ASP A 82 11.25 30.18 -9.08
N ASP A 83 12.52 29.80 -8.93
CA ASP A 83 13.56 30.07 -9.93
C ASP A 83 13.62 28.91 -10.92
N ALA A 84 12.95 29.08 -12.07
CA ALA A 84 12.88 28.08 -13.12
C ALA A 84 14.25 27.66 -13.69
N SER A 85 15.33 28.43 -13.46
CA SER A 85 16.69 28.02 -13.84
C SER A 85 17.26 26.89 -12.97
N THR A 86 16.62 26.63 -11.83
CA THR A 86 16.96 25.55 -10.89
C THR A 86 15.98 24.37 -10.95
N SER A 87 14.91 24.47 -11.75
CA SER A 87 13.95 23.37 -11.96
C SER A 87 14.64 22.13 -12.53
N HIS A 88 14.17 20.97 -12.08
CA HIS A 88 14.60 19.70 -12.65
C HIS A 88 13.97 19.50 -14.01
N THR A 89 14.73 18.82 -14.87
CA THR A 89 14.26 18.32 -16.15
C THR A 89 13.87 16.85 -16.02
N TYR A 90 13.08 16.34 -16.95
CA TYR A 90 12.75 14.92 -16.96
C TYR A 90 14.01 14.04 -16.99
N THR A 91 15.10 14.49 -17.62
CA THR A 91 16.37 13.74 -17.66
C THR A 91 17.02 13.57 -16.28
N ASP A 92 16.76 14.48 -15.35
CA ASP A 92 17.30 14.43 -13.98
C ASP A 92 16.57 13.39 -13.10
N LEU A 93 15.42 12.87 -13.54
CA LEU A 93 14.67 11.80 -12.86
C LEU A 93 15.25 10.41 -13.16
N ASP A 94 16.56 10.25 -13.02
CA ASP A 94 17.30 9.02 -13.31
C ASP A 94 17.61 8.19 -12.04
N GLY A 95 17.07 8.58 -10.89
CA GLY A 95 17.35 7.95 -9.60
C GLY A 95 18.70 8.34 -8.99
N ASN A 96 19.49 9.20 -9.65
CA ASN A 96 20.88 9.42 -9.27
C ASN A 96 21.32 10.89 -9.35
N THR A 97 20.54 11.77 -9.97
CA THR A 97 20.94 13.17 -10.22
C THR A 97 20.55 14.12 -9.11
N THR A 98 19.27 14.19 -8.73
CA THR A 98 18.79 15.18 -7.75
C THR A 98 19.32 14.90 -6.34
N ILE A 99 19.41 15.94 -5.52
CA ILE A 99 20.03 15.83 -4.19
C ILE A 99 19.13 15.02 -3.27
N ILE A 100 17.83 15.28 -3.30
CA ILE A 100 16.85 14.55 -2.49
C ILE A 100 16.78 13.07 -2.85
N THR A 101 16.85 12.71 -4.13
CA THR A 101 16.82 11.31 -4.58
C THR A 101 18.02 10.53 -4.05
N ARG A 102 19.23 11.09 -4.19
CA ARG A 102 20.46 10.50 -3.65
C ARG A 102 20.41 10.37 -2.14
N ALA A 103 19.85 11.35 -1.43
CA ALA A 103 19.68 11.30 0.02
C ALA A 103 18.69 10.20 0.44
N ALA A 104 17.60 10.02 -0.31
CA ALA A 104 16.63 8.96 -0.07
C ALA A 104 17.24 7.56 -0.23
N ASP A 105 18.07 7.34 -1.26
CA ASP A 105 18.81 6.08 -1.42
C ASP A 105 19.86 5.87 -0.34
N ILE A 106 20.52 6.94 0.14
CA ILE A 106 21.43 6.85 1.29
C ILE A 106 20.66 6.45 2.56
N ALA A 107 19.52 7.07 2.85
CA ALA A 107 18.66 6.69 3.97
C ALA A 107 18.23 5.21 3.86
N ALA A 108 17.85 4.76 2.66
CA ALA A 108 17.57 3.36 2.40
C ALA A 108 18.77 2.44 2.68
N SER A 109 19.98 2.84 2.28
CA SER A 109 21.19 2.06 2.55
C SER A 109 21.53 1.95 4.05
N LYS A 110 21.02 2.87 4.88
CA LYS A 110 21.14 2.84 6.36
C LYS A 110 20.11 1.95 7.04
N GLY A 111 19.17 1.40 6.28
CA GLY A 111 18.13 0.50 6.78
C GLY A 111 16.78 1.19 7.02
N ILE A 112 16.67 2.49 6.75
CA ILE A 112 15.39 3.20 6.81
C ILE A 112 14.56 2.82 5.59
N LEU A 113 13.27 2.54 5.74
CA LEU A 113 12.38 2.40 4.58
C LEU A 113 11.76 3.76 4.26
N VAL A 114 12.16 4.33 3.13
CA VAL A 114 11.60 5.59 2.65
C VAL A 114 10.36 5.30 1.80
N VAL A 115 9.22 5.87 2.20
CA VAL A 115 7.96 5.85 1.46
C VAL A 115 7.70 7.26 0.95
N THR A 116 7.51 7.43 -0.36
CA THR A 116 7.32 8.76 -0.95
C THR A 116 6.09 8.82 -1.83
N SER A 117 5.42 9.98 -1.87
CA SER A 117 4.37 10.22 -2.85
C SER A 117 4.94 10.32 -4.26
N ALA A 118 4.24 9.75 -5.24
CA ALA A 118 4.70 9.77 -6.63
C ALA A 118 4.59 11.15 -7.32
N GLY A 119 3.78 12.06 -6.78
CA GLY A 119 3.46 13.36 -7.41
C GLY A 119 2.03 13.42 -7.94
N ASN A 120 1.54 14.65 -8.19
CA ASN A 120 0.16 14.93 -8.61
C ASN A 120 0.10 15.55 -10.02
N GLU A 121 1.12 15.27 -10.83
CA GLU A 121 1.34 15.91 -12.13
C GLU A 121 0.71 15.16 -13.30
N GLY A 122 0.03 14.03 -13.08
CA GLY A 122 -0.45 13.13 -14.13
C GLY A 122 -1.43 13.75 -15.16
N PHE A 123 -1.95 14.95 -14.89
CA PHE A 123 -2.76 15.74 -15.83
C PHE A 123 -2.12 17.08 -16.24
N SER A 124 -0.96 17.44 -15.67
CA SER A 124 -0.21 18.62 -16.03
C SER A 124 0.69 18.36 -17.25
N GLN A 125 1.40 19.40 -17.72
CA GLN A 125 2.40 19.25 -18.78
C GLN A 125 3.60 18.42 -18.33
N TRP A 126 3.95 18.45 -17.03
CA TRP A 126 5.03 17.64 -16.49
C TRP A 126 4.71 16.16 -16.57
N LYS A 127 3.48 15.74 -16.19
CA LYS A 127 2.95 14.36 -16.30
C LYS A 127 3.63 13.31 -15.39
N TYR A 128 4.93 13.43 -15.19
CA TYR A 128 5.77 12.40 -14.59
C TYR A 128 5.84 12.51 -13.07
N ILE A 129 6.47 11.51 -12.45
CA ILE A 129 6.84 11.58 -11.03
C ILE A 129 7.80 12.75 -10.74
N SER A 130 7.96 13.12 -9.48
CA SER A 130 8.91 14.15 -9.03
C SER A 130 9.97 13.56 -8.08
N ALA A 131 11.11 14.22 -7.91
CA ALA A 131 12.13 13.73 -6.97
C ALA A 131 11.61 13.84 -5.52
N PRO A 132 11.78 12.84 -4.64
CA PRO A 132 12.63 11.66 -4.77
C PRO A 132 11.93 10.39 -5.28
N ALA A 133 10.71 10.48 -5.84
CA ALA A 133 9.93 9.32 -6.27
C ALA A 133 10.62 8.46 -7.36
N ASP A 134 11.66 8.98 -7.99
CA ASP A 134 12.53 8.31 -8.95
C ASP A 134 13.66 7.49 -8.32
N ALA A 135 13.92 7.59 -7.01
CA ALA A 135 14.94 6.80 -6.30
C ALA A 135 14.66 5.28 -6.39
N ASP A 136 15.71 4.47 -6.52
CA ASP A 136 15.56 3.03 -6.81
C ASP A 136 15.29 2.17 -5.56
N SER A 137 15.79 2.61 -4.40
CA SER A 137 15.83 1.84 -3.15
C SER A 137 14.71 2.24 -2.19
N ILE A 138 13.72 2.98 -2.68
CA ILE A 138 12.58 3.48 -1.90
C ILE A 138 11.25 2.94 -2.43
N LEU A 139 10.16 3.19 -1.69
CA LEU A 139 8.81 2.83 -2.08
C LEU A 139 8.01 4.07 -2.51
N SER A 140 7.84 4.23 -3.82
CA SER A 140 7.12 5.35 -4.45
C SER A 140 5.65 4.99 -4.67
N ILE A 141 4.73 5.84 -4.17
CA ILE A 141 3.30 5.53 -4.03
C ILE A 141 2.44 6.41 -4.94
N GLY A 142 1.80 5.80 -5.93
CA GLY A 142 0.76 6.42 -6.74
C GLY A 142 -0.62 6.42 -6.05
N ALA A 143 -1.56 7.16 -6.61
CA ALA A 143 -2.91 7.30 -6.08
C ALA A 143 -3.95 6.57 -6.92
N ILE A 144 -4.85 5.86 -6.25
CA ILE A 144 -6.03 5.23 -6.85
C ILE A 144 -7.33 5.69 -6.18
N MET A 145 -8.43 5.43 -6.87
CA MET A 145 -9.79 5.48 -6.34
C MET A 145 -10.16 4.18 -5.63
N GLN A 146 -11.30 4.18 -4.90
CA GLN A 146 -11.81 3.00 -4.20
C GLN A 146 -12.08 1.79 -5.11
N ASP A 147 -12.36 2.02 -6.39
CA ASP A 147 -12.57 0.97 -7.40
C ASP A 147 -11.26 0.45 -8.03
N GLY A 148 -10.10 0.91 -7.54
CA GLY A 148 -8.78 0.51 -8.00
C GLY A 148 -8.30 1.22 -9.26
N ARG A 149 -9.09 2.14 -9.85
CA ARG A 149 -8.63 2.95 -10.99
C ARG A 149 -7.64 4.01 -10.54
N ARG A 150 -6.61 4.29 -11.37
CA ARG A 150 -5.66 5.38 -11.11
C ARG A 150 -6.43 6.70 -10.94
N ALA A 151 -6.13 7.44 -9.87
CA ALA A 151 -6.64 8.79 -9.69
C ALA A 151 -6.06 9.69 -10.77
N TYR A 152 -6.89 10.47 -11.47
CA TYR A 152 -6.49 11.18 -12.69
C TYR A 152 -5.20 12.03 -12.56
N PHE A 153 -4.95 12.62 -11.38
CA PHE A 153 -3.77 13.43 -11.09
C PHE A 153 -2.51 12.63 -10.76
N SER A 154 -2.58 11.34 -10.42
CA SER A 154 -1.40 10.58 -9.99
C SER A 154 -0.32 10.61 -11.06
N SER A 155 0.87 11.08 -10.74
CA SER A 155 2.00 11.10 -11.67
C SER A 155 2.31 9.74 -12.27
N TYR A 156 2.78 9.74 -13.52
CA TYR A 156 3.22 8.56 -14.25
C TYR A 156 4.73 8.36 -14.14
N GLY A 157 5.19 7.12 -14.23
CA GLY A 157 6.54 6.85 -14.70
C GLY A 157 6.61 6.80 -16.24
N PRO A 158 7.64 6.15 -16.81
CA PRO A 158 8.79 5.61 -16.09
C PRO A 158 9.67 6.75 -15.55
N THR A 159 10.75 6.39 -14.87
CA THR A 159 11.88 7.31 -14.68
C THR A 159 12.54 7.60 -16.03
N SER A 160 13.44 8.58 -16.07
CA SER A 160 14.15 8.96 -17.29
C SER A 160 14.95 7.80 -17.88
N ASP A 161 15.51 6.97 -17.01
CA ASP A 161 16.25 5.74 -17.29
C ASP A 161 15.38 4.48 -17.42
N GLN A 162 14.06 4.64 -17.61
CA GLN A 162 13.08 3.60 -17.95
C GLN A 162 12.72 2.60 -16.82
N ARG A 163 13.01 2.92 -15.55
CA ARG A 163 12.54 2.11 -14.42
C ARG A 163 11.04 2.32 -14.19
N ILE A 164 10.39 1.25 -13.73
CA ILE A 164 8.98 1.29 -13.37
C ILE A 164 8.80 2.14 -12.12
N LYS A 165 8.00 3.21 -12.25
CA LYS A 165 7.47 4.03 -11.17
C LYS A 165 6.03 4.46 -11.51
N PRO A 166 5.16 4.78 -10.53
CA PRO A 166 5.36 4.50 -9.10
C PRO A 166 5.59 3.01 -8.84
N ASP A 167 6.09 2.63 -7.67
CA ASP A 167 6.29 1.22 -7.34
C ASP A 167 4.94 0.51 -7.13
N ILE A 168 4.03 1.15 -6.42
CA ILE A 168 2.70 0.63 -6.11
C ILE A 168 1.70 1.78 -5.98
N CYS A 169 0.42 1.45 -5.83
CA CYS A 169 -0.62 2.44 -5.56
C CYS A 169 -1.39 2.16 -4.26
N ALA A 170 -1.87 3.24 -3.64
CA ALA A 170 -2.81 3.19 -2.53
C ALA A 170 -3.94 4.21 -2.74
N ILE A 171 -4.99 4.12 -1.92
CA ILE A 171 -6.11 5.06 -2.00
C ILE A 171 -5.60 6.49 -1.84
N GLY A 172 -5.97 7.36 -2.76
CA GLY A 172 -5.61 8.77 -2.78
C GLY A 172 -6.75 9.68 -3.23
N LEU A 173 -7.88 9.12 -3.70
CA LEU A 173 -9.01 9.86 -4.23
C LEU A 173 -10.36 9.19 -3.91
N PRO A 174 -11.14 9.71 -2.94
CA PRO A 174 -10.70 10.59 -1.85
C PRO A 174 -10.03 9.80 -0.72
N SER A 175 -9.13 10.45 0.01
CA SER A 175 -8.61 10.00 1.31
C SER A 175 -9.38 10.68 2.44
N ILE A 176 -9.57 9.97 3.55
CA ILE A 176 -10.19 10.53 4.77
C ILE A 176 -9.08 11.16 5.62
N VAL A 177 -9.25 12.43 6.01
CA VAL A 177 -8.26 13.20 6.77
C VAL A 177 -8.91 13.99 7.90
N SER A 178 -8.12 14.41 8.88
CA SER A 178 -8.55 15.37 9.90
C SER A 178 -8.37 16.81 9.41
N GLY A 179 -9.36 17.66 9.63
CA GLY A 179 -9.31 19.11 9.43
C GLY A 179 -8.65 19.83 10.61
N THR A 180 -8.28 21.10 10.41
CA THR A 180 -7.61 21.91 11.45
C THR A 180 -8.51 22.22 12.65
N ASP A 181 -9.82 22.12 12.46
CA ASP A 181 -10.85 22.23 13.49
C ASP A 181 -11.16 20.90 14.19
N GLY A 182 -10.43 19.82 13.86
CA GLY A 182 -10.65 18.47 14.38
C GLY A 182 -11.80 17.72 13.69
N SER A 183 -12.47 18.32 12.71
CA SER A 183 -13.49 17.63 11.91
C SER A 183 -12.87 16.55 11.01
N VAL A 184 -13.67 15.56 10.61
CA VAL A 184 -13.25 14.59 9.58
C VAL A 184 -13.72 15.09 8.22
N SER A 185 -12.80 15.10 7.26
CA SER A 185 -13.03 15.59 5.90
C SER A 185 -12.36 14.68 4.87
N THR A 186 -12.48 15.04 3.60
CA THR A 186 -11.82 14.35 2.50
C THR A 186 -10.77 15.23 1.86
N SER A 187 -9.68 14.63 1.41
CA SER A 187 -8.68 15.28 0.57
C SER A 187 -8.14 14.31 -0.49
N SER A 188 -7.47 14.84 -1.51
CA SER A 188 -7.00 14.03 -2.63
C SER A 188 -5.56 14.35 -2.99
N GLY A 189 -4.77 13.32 -3.25
CA GLY A 189 -3.34 13.46 -3.55
C GLY A 189 -2.56 12.19 -3.27
N THR A 190 -1.47 11.97 -4.00
CA THR A 190 -0.48 10.93 -3.67
C THR A 190 0.16 11.18 -2.29
N SER A 191 0.16 12.43 -1.83
CA SER A 191 0.51 12.84 -0.47
C SER A 191 -0.31 12.15 0.63
N PHE A 192 -1.48 11.59 0.32
CA PHE A 192 -2.29 10.81 1.27
C PHE A 192 -2.19 9.29 1.01
N SER A 193 -1.87 8.89 -0.21
CA SER A 193 -1.57 7.49 -0.55
C SER A 193 -0.28 7.02 0.11
N SER A 194 0.77 7.86 0.06
CA SER A 194 2.07 7.61 0.70
C SER A 194 1.96 7.27 2.19
N PRO A 195 1.37 8.13 3.05
CA PRO A 195 1.30 7.89 4.49
C PRO A 195 0.34 6.74 4.83
N THR A 196 -0.76 6.59 4.08
CA THR A 196 -1.62 5.40 4.21
C THR A 196 -0.80 4.12 4.06
N MET A 197 0.05 4.04 3.03
CA MET A 197 0.94 2.91 2.83
C MET A 197 2.03 2.81 3.90
N ALA A 198 2.65 3.92 4.30
CA ALA A 198 3.69 3.93 5.32
C ALA A 198 3.20 3.35 6.66
N GLY A 199 1.96 3.63 7.08
CA GLY A 199 1.41 3.00 8.28
C GLY A 199 1.13 1.50 8.09
N LEU A 200 0.70 1.06 6.91
CA LEU A 200 0.56 -0.37 6.62
C LEU A 200 1.91 -1.09 6.59
N VAL A 201 2.94 -0.46 6.04
CA VAL A 201 4.34 -0.92 6.07
C VAL A 201 4.80 -1.06 7.53
N ALA A 202 4.55 -0.06 8.38
CA ALA A 202 4.89 -0.13 9.81
C ALA A 202 4.23 -1.34 10.51
N CYS A 203 2.96 -1.60 10.22
CA CYS A 203 2.26 -2.78 10.76
C CYS A 203 2.85 -4.09 10.26
N LEU A 204 3.16 -4.21 8.96
CA LEU A 204 3.75 -5.40 8.38
C LEU A 204 5.14 -5.68 8.96
N TRP A 205 5.96 -4.63 9.07
CA TRP A 205 7.33 -4.75 9.54
C TRP A 205 7.40 -5.01 11.04
N GLN A 206 6.49 -4.42 11.84
CA GLN A 206 6.32 -4.79 13.25
C GLN A 206 5.99 -6.28 13.42
N ALA A 207 5.21 -6.87 12.51
CA ALA A 207 4.85 -8.28 12.57
C ALA A 207 6.00 -9.23 12.17
N HIS A 208 7.01 -8.72 11.47
CA HIS A 208 8.17 -9.46 10.94
C HIS A 208 9.45 -8.63 11.10
N PRO A 209 9.88 -8.34 12.35
CA PRO A 209 10.97 -7.40 12.63
C PRO A 209 12.36 -7.90 12.19
N GLU A 210 12.47 -9.17 11.80
CA GLU A 210 13.69 -9.77 11.25
C GLU A 210 13.98 -9.36 9.81
N LEU A 211 13.01 -8.77 9.10
CA LEU A 211 13.17 -8.35 7.71
C LEU A 211 13.99 -7.06 7.60
N THR A 212 14.77 -6.95 6.53
CA THR A 212 15.36 -5.68 6.11
C THR A 212 14.33 -4.81 5.39
N ASN A 213 14.58 -3.50 5.30
CA ASN A 213 13.75 -2.58 4.50
C ASN A 213 13.53 -3.06 3.07
N MET A 214 14.58 -3.56 2.40
CA MET A 214 14.50 -4.07 1.04
C MET A 214 13.68 -5.35 0.93
N GLN A 215 13.71 -6.23 1.93
CA GLN A 215 12.86 -7.42 1.98
C GLN A 215 11.38 -7.04 2.17
N VAL A 216 11.10 -6.00 2.96
CA VAL A 216 9.75 -5.45 3.13
C VAL A 216 9.24 -4.84 1.82
N ILE A 217 10.07 -4.07 1.09
CA ILE A 217 9.71 -3.55 -0.24
C ILE A 217 9.43 -4.70 -1.23
N ASP A 218 10.29 -5.73 -1.28
CA ASP A 218 10.14 -6.86 -2.19
C ASP A 218 8.83 -7.63 -1.93
N ILE A 219 8.52 -7.95 -0.66
CA ILE A 219 7.29 -8.69 -0.36
C ILE A 219 6.02 -7.87 -0.64
N ILE A 220 6.07 -6.55 -0.41
CA ILE A 220 4.97 -5.66 -0.76
C ILE A 220 4.75 -5.68 -2.28
N LYS A 221 5.81 -5.50 -3.09
CA LYS A 221 5.72 -5.57 -4.55
C LYS A 221 5.17 -6.91 -5.03
N ARG A 222 5.66 -8.03 -4.46
CA ARG A 222 5.16 -9.39 -4.77
C ARG A 222 3.69 -9.57 -4.48
N SER A 223 3.20 -8.98 -3.38
CA SER A 223 1.81 -9.05 -2.97
C SER A 223 0.86 -8.17 -3.79
N SER A 224 1.38 -7.39 -4.74
CA SER A 224 0.59 -6.43 -5.50
C SER A 224 -0.16 -7.04 -6.67
N SER A 225 -1.31 -6.45 -6.97
CA SER A 225 -2.30 -6.96 -7.92
C SER A 225 -1.80 -7.19 -9.35
N GLN A 226 -0.70 -6.58 -9.79
CA GLN A 226 -0.12 -6.79 -11.12
C GLN A 226 1.39 -7.08 -11.05
N PHE A 227 1.83 -7.79 -10.01
CA PHE A 227 3.24 -8.10 -9.80
C PHE A 227 3.94 -8.70 -11.03
N SER A 228 3.26 -9.62 -11.73
CA SER A 228 3.80 -10.30 -12.91
C SER A 228 3.88 -9.44 -14.17
N ALA A 229 3.18 -8.30 -14.21
CA ALA A 229 3.10 -7.42 -15.37
C ALA A 229 2.94 -5.96 -14.91
N PRO A 230 3.98 -5.37 -14.30
CA PRO A 230 3.92 -3.99 -13.84
C PRO A 230 3.90 -3.01 -15.02
N ASP A 231 3.38 -1.81 -14.79
CA ASP A 231 3.31 -0.73 -15.77
C ASP A 231 3.74 0.62 -15.14
N THR A 232 3.81 1.68 -15.93
CA THR A 232 4.23 3.01 -15.47
C THR A 232 3.08 3.87 -14.94
N SER A 233 1.90 3.29 -14.75
CA SER A 233 0.67 3.95 -14.29
C SER A 233 0.31 3.54 -12.86
N LEU A 234 0.34 2.24 -12.56
CA LEU A 234 0.04 1.63 -11.27
C LEU A 234 1.24 0.91 -10.66
N GLY A 235 2.37 0.82 -11.37
CA GLY A 235 3.53 0.08 -10.90
C GLY A 235 3.24 -1.42 -10.86
N TYR A 236 3.58 -2.04 -9.74
CA TYR A 236 3.20 -3.42 -9.41
C TYR A 236 1.73 -3.54 -8.97
N GLY A 237 0.99 -2.43 -8.83
CA GLY A 237 -0.44 -2.40 -8.55
C GLY A 237 -0.78 -2.08 -7.10
N ILE A 238 -1.91 -2.62 -6.64
CA ILE A 238 -2.41 -2.43 -5.28
C ILE A 238 -1.90 -3.59 -4.41
N PRO A 239 -1.09 -3.33 -3.37
CA PRO A 239 -0.55 -4.37 -2.51
C PRO A 239 -1.63 -4.97 -1.59
N ASP A 240 -1.53 -6.28 -1.36
CA ASP A 240 -2.30 -6.98 -0.33
C ASP A 240 -1.39 -7.30 0.87
N ILE A 241 -1.36 -6.37 1.82
CA ILE A 241 -0.47 -6.43 2.99
C ILE A 241 -0.78 -7.63 3.90
N TYR A 242 -2.05 -8.05 3.97
CA TYR A 242 -2.40 -9.25 4.72
C TYR A 242 -1.89 -10.50 4.02
N ALA A 243 -2.00 -10.56 2.70
CA ALA A 243 -1.46 -11.67 1.93
C ALA A 243 0.08 -11.75 2.00
N ALA A 244 0.77 -10.60 2.05
CA ALA A 244 2.20 -10.52 2.37
C ALA A 244 2.51 -11.08 3.77
N HIS A 245 1.76 -10.67 4.79
CA HIS A 245 1.93 -11.16 6.17
C HIS A 245 1.80 -12.69 6.25
N ILE A 246 0.79 -13.25 5.60
CA ILE A 246 0.53 -14.70 5.61
C ILE A 246 1.59 -15.47 4.82
N TYR A 247 2.08 -14.93 3.70
CA TYR A 247 3.18 -15.55 2.94
C TYR A 247 4.44 -15.67 3.81
N LEU A 248 4.82 -14.60 4.52
CA LEU A 248 5.97 -14.59 5.41
C LEU A 248 5.82 -15.60 6.56
N LYS A 249 4.64 -15.70 7.17
CA LYS A 249 4.36 -16.73 8.20
C LYS A 249 4.44 -18.16 7.68
N SER A 250 3.96 -18.41 6.47
CA SER A 250 3.92 -19.77 5.91
C SER A 250 5.28 -20.26 5.41
N SER A 251 6.14 -19.34 4.97
CA SER A 251 7.52 -19.62 4.53
C SER A 251 8.40 -20.22 5.64
N GLY A 252 8.03 -20.08 6.91
CA GLY A 252 8.73 -20.67 8.06
C GLY A 252 8.13 -21.97 8.63
N ALA A 253 6.95 -22.42 8.18
CA ALA A 253 6.18 -23.42 8.96
C ALA A 253 5.30 -24.42 8.19
N ILE A 254 5.30 -24.51 6.85
CA ILE A 254 4.34 -25.38 6.14
C ILE A 254 5.00 -26.37 5.18
N ASP A 255 4.63 -27.65 5.41
CA ASP A 255 4.79 -28.82 4.55
C ASP A 255 4.69 -28.49 3.04
N THR A 256 5.81 -28.70 2.34
CA THR A 256 6.05 -28.41 0.92
C THR A 256 5.15 -29.17 -0.06
N GLN A 257 4.18 -29.95 0.43
CA GLN A 257 3.27 -30.75 -0.41
C GLN A 257 1.89 -30.13 -0.67
N LYS A 258 1.50 -29.04 0.02
CA LYS A 258 0.19 -28.39 -0.20
C LYS A 258 0.32 -26.99 -0.77
N SER A 259 0.05 -26.81 -2.06
CA SER A 259 0.14 -25.52 -2.78
C SER A 259 -0.86 -24.43 -2.36
N GLY A 260 -1.66 -24.64 -1.30
CA GLY A 260 -2.59 -23.66 -0.75
C GLY A 260 -3.32 -24.18 0.50
N SER A 261 -4.02 -23.28 1.21
CA SER A 261 -4.85 -23.61 2.37
C SER A 261 -6.27 -23.08 2.25
N LEU A 262 -7.24 -23.86 2.72
CA LEU A 262 -8.66 -23.54 2.76
C LEU A 262 -9.09 -23.48 4.23
N ARG A 263 -9.75 -22.39 4.61
CA ARG A 263 -10.43 -22.24 5.89
C ARG A 263 -11.85 -21.76 5.65
N VAL A 264 -12.79 -22.37 6.36
CA VAL A 264 -14.21 -22.01 6.25
C VAL A 264 -14.77 -21.70 7.63
N PHE A 265 -15.39 -20.53 7.79
CA PHE A 265 -15.91 -20.06 9.07
C PHE A 265 -17.12 -19.12 8.89
N PRO A 266 -18.00 -18.96 9.90
CA PRO A 266 -18.11 -19.85 11.05
C PRO A 266 -18.46 -21.28 10.60
N ASN A 267 -18.06 -22.28 11.36
CA ASN A 267 -18.43 -23.67 11.11
C ASN A 267 -18.61 -24.38 12.46
N PRO A 268 -19.85 -24.62 12.93
CA PRO A 268 -21.12 -24.53 12.18
C PRO A 268 -21.53 -23.09 11.77
N PHE A 269 -22.29 -22.97 10.67
CA PHE A 269 -22.81 -21.69 10.15
C PHE A 269 -24.34 -21.62 10.19
N LYS A 270 -24.86 -20.39 10.23
CA LYS A 270 -26.30 -20.11 10.15
C LYS A 270 -26.67 -19.55 8.78
N ASN A 271 -26.51 -18.25 8.59
CA ASN A 271 -26.91 -17.56 7.36
C ASN A 271 -25.74 -16.98 6.56
N GLU A 272 -24.53 -17.09 7.10
CA GLU A 272 -23.31 -16.51 6.56
C GLU A 272 -22.18 -17.52 6.66
N LEU A 273 -21.42 -17.68 5.57
CA LEU A 273 -20.28 -18.56 5.45
C LEU A 273 -19.17 -17.84 4.70
N HIS A 274 -18.00 -17.72 5.34
CA HIS A 274 -16.79 -17.21 4.73
C HIS A 274 -15.92 -18.37 4.27
N VAL A 275 -15.51 -18.30 3.01
CA VAL A 275 -14.55 -19.22 2.40
C VAL A 275 -13.26 -18.45 2.19
N GLU A 276 -12.27 -18.76 3.01
CA GLU A 276 -10.94 -18.17 3.00
C GLU A 276 -9.99 -19.11 2.28
N PHE A 277 -9.38 -18.63 1.21
CA PHE A 277 -8.36 -19.33 0.45
C PHE A 277 -7.05 -18.56 0.46
N LEU A 278 -5.97 -19.30 0.70
CA LEU A 278 -4.61 -18.82 0.60
C LEU A 278 -3.86 -19.66 -0.42
N SER A 279 -3.41 -19.03 -1.50
CA SER A 279 -2.41 -19.57 -2.42
C SER A 279 -1.01 -19.44 -1.82
N GLN A 280 -0.16 -20.44 -2.00
CA GLN A 280 1.27 -20.31 -1.70
C GLN A 280 2.04 -19.55 -2.78
N GLN A 281 1.43 -19.33 -3.95
CA GLN A 281 2.00 -18.56 -5.04
C GLN A 281 1.57 -17.10 -4.92
N ILE A 282 2.53 -16.23 -4.62
CA ILE A 282 2.33 -14.77 -4.49
C ILE A 282 2.50 -14.08 -5.86
N GLY A 283 1.60 -13.16 -6.19
CA GLY A 283 1.64 -12.39 -7.43
C GLY A 283 1.32 -13.19 -8.71
N ILE A 284 0.83 -14.42 -8.60
CA ILE A 284 0.42 -15.28 -9.72
C ILE A 284 -1.11 -15.40 -9.73
N PRO A 285 -1.80 -14.90 -10.77
CA PRO A 285 -3.24 -15.05 -10.87
C PRO A 285 -3.69 -16.50 -10.98
N TYR A 286 -4.86 -16.81 -10.42
CA TYR A 286 -5.46 -18.14 -10.52
C TYR A 286 -6.97 -18.09 -10.75
N ASN A 287 -7.49 -19.11 -11.44
CA ASN A 287 -8.92 -19.30 -11.60
C ASN A 287 -9.44 -20.13 -10.42
N MET A 288 -10.36 -19.57 -9.66
CA MET A 288 -10.92 -20.20 -8.47
C MET A 288 -12.38 -20.61 -8.73
N ARG A 289 -12.75 -21.82 -8.31
CA ARG A 289 -14.14 -22.27 -8.26
C ARG A 289 -14.47 -22.78 -6.87
N ILE A 290 -15.52 -22.24 -6.26
CA ILE A 290 -16.04 -22.67 -4.97
C ILE A 290 -17.37 -23.37 -5.22
N GLU A 291 -17.45 -24.63 -4.79
CA GLU A 291 -18.64 -25.45 -4.92
C GLU A 291 -19.06 -25.97 -3.55
N MET A 292 -20.36 -25.98 -3.27
CA MET A 292 -20.90 -26.60 -2.07
C MET A 292 -21.94 -27.64 -2.47
N PHE A 293 -21.85 -28.84 -1.89
CA PHE A 293 -22.73 -29.97 -2.19
C PHE A 293 -23.45 -30.43 -0.93
N ASP A 294 -24.70 -30.85 -1.08
CA ASP A 294 -25.38 -31.64 -0.06
C ASP A 294 -24.91 -33.12 -0.11
N LEU A 295 -25.37 -33.93 0.85
CA LEU A 295 -25.00 -35.36 0.93
C LEU A 295 -25.57 -36.21 -0.21
N LYS A 296 -26.52 -35.69 -1.00
CA LYS A 296 -27.05 -36.34 -2.21
C LYS A 296 -26.28 -35.94 -3.46
N GLY A 297 -25.24 -35.11 -3.32
CA GLY A 297 -24.45 -34.59 -4.43
C GLY A 297 -25.11 -33.44 -5.19
N ARG A 298 -26.22 -32.88 -4.69
CA ARG A 298 -26.84 -31.70 -5.30
C ARG A 298 -25.97 -30.48 -5.00
N LYS A 299 -25.69 -29.70 -6.04
CA LYS A 299 -24.87 -28.50 -5.94
C LYS A 299 -25.71 -27.33 -5.40
N MET A 300 -25.28 -26.76 -4.28
CA MET A 300 -25.92 -25.62 -3.61
C MET A 300 -25.23 -24.29 -3.91
N ILE A 301 -23.92 -24.32 -4.13
CA ILE A 301 -23.10 -23.19 -4.58
C ILE A 301 -22.28 -23.65 -5.78
N ASP A 302 -22.21 -22.81 -6.81
CA ASP A 302 -21.27 -22.91 -7.92
C ASP A 302 -20.78 -21.51 -8.27
N ASP A 303 -19.67 -21.11 -7.68
CA ASP A 303 -19.11 -19.77 -7.84
C ASP A 303 -17.78 -19.89 -8.57
N PHE A 304 -17.69 -19.28 -9.75
CA PHE A 304 -16.47 -19.22 -10.54
C PHE A 304 -15.92 -17.80 -10.55
N GLN A 305 -14.69 -17.68 -10.06
CA GLN A 305 -13.96 -16.43 -9.93
C GLN A 305 -12.70 -16.51 -10.82
N PRO A 306 -12.74 -15.94 -12.04
CA PRO A 306 -11.59 -15.91 -12.92
C PRO A 306 -10.55 -14.88 -12.43
N GLU A 307 -9.28 -15.13 -12.77
CA GLU A 307 -8.18 -14.19 -12.60
C GLU A 307 -8.07 -13.56 -11.19
N VAL A 308 -8.19 -14.39 -10.14
CA VAL A 308 -7.93 -13.92 -8.77
C VAL A 308 -6.44 -13.57 -8.66
N LYS A 309 -6.13 -12.28 -8.53
CA LYS A 309 -4.76 -11.74 -8.62
C LYS A 309 -3.97 -11.82 -7.32
N ASN A 310 -4.64 -11.86 -6.17
CA ASN A 310 -4.00 -11.90 -4.86
C ASN A 310 -3.87 -13.34 -4.37
N ASN A 311 -2.82 -13.64 -3.60
CA ASN A 311 -2.65 -14.95 -2.98
C ASN A 311 -3.60 -15.20 -1.80
N TYR A 312 -4.39 -14.21 -1.42
CA TYR A 312 -5.41 -14.31 -0.39
C TYR A 312 -6.77 -13.92 -0.97
N LYS A 313 -7.80 -14.72 -0.68
CA LYS A 313 -9.18 -14.42 -1.06
C LYS A 313 -10.13 -14.89 0.02
N ILE A 314 -10.97 -13.97 0.49
CA ILE A 314 -12.17 -14.30 1.26
C ILE A 314 -13.40 -14.07 0.38
N THR A 315 -14.24 -15.10 0.30
CA THR A 315 -15.56 -15.01 -0.33
C THR A 315 -16.61 -15.22 0.74
N THR A 316 -17.45 -14.20 0.96
CA THR A 316 -18.58 -14.29 1.88
C THR A 316 -19.82 -14.68 1.11
N TYR A 317 -20.48 -15.75 1.55
CA TYR A 317 -21.80 -16.13 1.10
C TYR A 317 -22.80 -15.81 2.20
N GLU A 318 -23.82 -15.03 1.85
CA GLU A 318 -24.92 -14.67 2.74
C GLU A 318 -26.22 -15.35 2.27
N GLN A 319 -27.27 -15.27 3.07
CA GLN A 319 -28.64 -15.67 2.71
C GLN A 319 -28.88 -17.17 2.52
N PHE A 320 -28.29 -18.00 3.38
CA PHE A 320 -28.57 -19.45 3.42
C PHE A 320 -29.92 -19.85 4.02
N ASN A 321 -30.94 -18.99 3.99
CA ASN A 321 -32.22 -19.22 4.67
C ASN A 321 -32.95 -20.48 4.14
N ASP A 322 -32.77 -20.79 2.85
CA ASP A 322 -33.46 -21.90 2.18
C ASP A 322 -32.71 -23.24 2.26
N LEU A 323 -31.50 -23.24 2.84
CA LEU A 323 -30.77 -24.48 3.09
C LEU A 323 -31.33 -25.21 4.32
N SER A 324 -31.50 -26.53 4.22
CA SER A 324 -31.85 -27.34 5.39
C SER A 324 -30.66 -27.43 6.36
N SER A 325 -30.93 -27.52 7.67
CA SER A 325 -29.87 -27.85 8.64
C SER A 325 -29.27 -29.22 8.31
N GLY A 326 -27.94 -29.33 8.39
CA GLY A 326 -27.26 -30.56 7.99
C GLY A 326 -25.79 -30.39 7.62
N LEU A 327 -25.18 -31.49 7.18
CA LEU A 327 -23.79 -31.54 6.73
C LEU A 327 -23.72 -31.28 5.21
N TYR A 328 -22.77 -30.42 4.82
CA TYR A 328 -22.45 -30.10 3.45
C TYR A 328 -20.95 -30.29 3.20
N LEU A 329 -20.58 -30.53 1.94
CA LEU A 329 -19.19 -30.63 1.49
C LEU A 329 -18.86 -29.41 0.65
N LEU A 330 -17.89 -28.61 1.10
CA LEU A 330 -17.34 -27.51 0.33
C LEU A 330 -16.08 -27.98 -0.40
N ARG A 331 -15.99 -27.65 -1.68
CA ARG A 331 -14.84 -27.90 -2.55
C ARG A 331 -14.38 -26.58 -3.12
N LEU A 332 -13.09 -26.32 -3.00
CA LEU A 332 -12.42 -25.21 -3.66
C LEU A 332 -11.43 -25.76 -4.67
N THR A 333 -11.52 -25.29 -5.91
CA THR A 333 -10.53 -25.57 -6.96
C THR A 333 -9.84 -24.28 -7.34
N ALA A 334 -8.52 -24.20 -7.24
CA ALA A 334 -7.72 -23.06 -7.68
C ALA A 334 -6.64 -23.56 -8.64
N ASN A 335 -6.82 -23.33 -9.94
CA ASN A 335 -6.03 -23.98 -11.00
C ASN A 335 -6.00 -25.52 -10.81
N ASN A 336 -4.85 -26.09 -10.47
CA ASN A 336 -4.66 -27.54 -10.25
C ASN A 336 -4.84 -27.96 -8.77
N ILE A 337 -5.09 -27.01 -7.88
CA ILE A 337 -5.25 -27.24 -6.44
C ILE A 337 -6.71 -27.57 -6.16
N VAL A 338 -6.98 -28.70 -5.51
CA VAL A 338 -8.32 -29.06 -5.04
C VAL A 338 -8.29 -29.22 -3.52
N LEU A 339 -9.05 -28.40 -2.82
CA LEU A 339 -9.21 -28.43 -1.36
C LEU A 339 -10.66 -28.74 -1.02
N GLN A 340 -10.89 -29.44 0.08
CA GLN A 340 -12.22 -29.80 0.54
C GLN A 340 -12.36 -29.60 2.04
N GLN A 341 -13.51 -29.11 2.48
CA GLN A 341 -13.84 -28.95 3.89
C GLN A 341 -15.30 -29.31 4.14
N LYS A 342 -15.54 -30.04 5.23
CA LYS A 342 -16.89 -30.32 5.73
C LYS A 342 -17.42 -29.09 6.46
N VAL A 343 -18.64 -28.69 6.16
CA VAL A 343 -19.31 -27.54 6.79
C VAL A 343 -20.69 -27.94 7.29
N VAL A 344 -21.07 -27.44 8.46
CA VAL A 344 -22.32 -27.81 9.12
C VAL A 344 -23.23 -26.60 9.20
N LYS A 345 -24.45 -26.71 8.65
CA LYS A 345 -25.51 -25.71 8.84
C LYS A 345 -26.38 -26.11 10.02
N PHE A 346 -26.64 -25.17 10.93
CA PHE A 346 -27.55 -25.37 12.06
C PHE A 346 -28.88 -24.64 11.89
#